data_AF-A0AAW5EP66-F1
#
_entry.id   AF-A0AAW5EP66-F1
#
_cell.length_a   1.000
_cell.length_b   1.000
_cell.length_c   1.000
_cell.angle_alpha   90.00
_cell.angle_beta   90.00
_cell.angle_gamma   90.00
#
_symmetry.space_group_name_H-M   'P 1'
#
loop_
_entity.id
_entity.type
_entity.pdbx_description
1 polymer ?
#
loop_
_entity_poly.entity_id
_entity_poly.type
_entity_poly.pdbx_seq_one_letter_code
_entity_poly.pdbx_strand_id
1 'polypeptide(L)'
;MRATYLASVAMVLVLAGCGGGGKVAAPTDGTLSQDMETGRDAVDLGRLSVAEGQYRAAGVRALARDDVAAIGDAGYNLAVVQLDENRPQDALTTIASTRAALSVRGTQSDDTGLDLVQAGALYRLDRFDEAANSATSAARASDPAIVEKAQLLSGIIADARGDRGTLDKVAAYFTQLPKTAAWSWLADAQEITARRLLADGGSAQTAYQDAMQAVAARQTHVEYRDMARGLSVAARAAGQAGNASQAAALYLRASQSAQKEGDTQNADAWRKLAGTLNMPDPFASPANDSTTQPRAAATATGAVTQK
;
A
#
# COMPACT_ATOMS: atom_id res chain seq x y z
N MET A 1 6.98 -38.28 88.82
CA MET A 1 5.54 -38.51 89.03
C MET A 1 4.81 -37.74 87.93
N ARG A 2 4.28 -38.45 86.92
CA ARG A 2 2.82 -38.61 86.65
C ARG A 2 2.11 -37.28 86.38
N ALA A 3 1.29 -37.07 85.36
CA ALA A 3 0.90 -37.83 84.18
C ALA A 3 -0.02 -36.90 83.35
N THR A 4 0.09 -36.98 82.03
CA THR A 4 -0.98 -36.95 81.01
C THR A 4 -2.06 -35.85 81.02
N TYR A 5 -1.90 -34.99 80.02
CA TYR A 5 -2.84 -34.30 79.12
C TYR A 5 -4.33 -34.72 79.10
N LEU A 6 -5.19 -33.70 79.17
CA LEU A 6 -6.61 -33.72 78.82
C LEU A 6 -6.87 -32.72 77.67
N ALA A 7 -7.44 -33.27 76.59
CA ALA A 7 -8.36 -32.72 75.60
C ALA A 7 -8.37 -31.21 75.28
N SER A 8 -8.16 -30.89 74.00
CA SER A 8 -8.91 -29.84 73.29
C SER A 8 -8.89 -30.13 71.79
N VAL A 9 -10.03 -30.58 71.27
CA VAL A 9 -10.32 -30.74 69.84
C VAL A 9 -10.46 -29.35 69.24
N ALA A 10 -9.45 -28.92 68.48
CA ALA A 10 -9.54 -27.73 67.64
C ALA A 10 -9.83 -28.16 66.20
N MET A 11 -11.09 -27.99 65.81
CA MET A 11 -11.59 -28.12 64.45
C MET A 11 -11.03 -26.95 63.63
N VAL A 12 -9.93 -27.18 62.91
CA VAL A 12 -9.36 -26.21 61.97
C VAL A 12 -10.14 -26.32 60.66
N LEU A 13 -10.99 -25.32 60.41
CA LEU A 13 -11.57 -25.02 59.11
C LEU A 13 -10.43 -24.62 58.15
N VAL A 14 -10.05 -25.55 57.28
CA VAL A 14 -9.14 -25.27 56.16
C VAL A 14 -9.95 -24.55 55.08
N LEU A 15 -9.86 -23.22 55.02
CA LEU A 15 -10.17 -22.49 53.80
C LEU A 15 -9.02 -22.68 52.82
N ALA A 16 -9.18 -23.62 51.90
CA ALA A 16 -8.37 -23.70 50.69
C ALA A 16 -8.76 -22.55 49.75
N GLY A 17 -8.19 -21.36 49.98
CA GLY A 17 -8.18 -20.27 49.01
C GLY A 17 -7.21 -20.61 47.89
N CYS A 18 -7.76 -20.92 46.71
CA CYS A 18 -7.02 -21.23 45.49
C CYS A 18 -6.17 -20.03 45.06
N GLY A 19 -4.89 -20.02 45.44
CA GLY A 19 -3.89 -19.05 44.99
C GLY A 19 -3.46 -19.36 43.55
N GLY A 20 -4.35 -19.16 42.59
CA GLY A 20 -4.03 -19.18 41.17
C GLY A 20 -3.34 -17.88 40.78
N GLY A 21 -2.01 -17.86 40.82
CA GLY A 21 -1.16 -16.75 40.36
C GLY A 21 -1.18 -16.54 38.84
N GLY A 22 -2.36 -16.37 38.26
CA GLY A 22 -2.50 -15.84 36.91
C GLY A 22 -2.39 -14.32 36.98
N LYS A 23 -1.41 -13.73 36.31
CA LYS A 23 -1.45 -12.29 36.02
C LYS A 23 -2.76 -12.02 35.29
N VAL A 24 -3.71 -11.34 35.93
CA VAL A 24 -4.90 -10.85 35.26
C VAL A 24 -4.41 -9.88 34.18
N ALA A 25 -4.58 -10.25 32.91
CA ALA A 25 -4.25 -9.37 31.81
C ALA A 25 -5.03 -8.07 32.00
N ALA A 26 -4.36 -6.92 31.84
CA ALA A 26 -5.04 -5.64 31.89
C ALA A 26 -6.23 -5.65 30.90
N PRO A 27 -7.38 -5.07 31.26
CA PRO A 27 -8.53 -5.02 30.36
C PRO A 27 -8.14 -4.48 28.97
N THR A 28 -8.44 -5.24 27.93
CA THR A 28 -8.31 -4.81 26.54
C THR A 28 -9.44 -3.85 26.20
N ASP A 29 -9.16 -2.81 25.41
CA ASP A 29 -10.22 -1.99 24.84
C ASP A 29 -10.80 -2.73 23.65
N GLY A 30 -11.91 -3.44 23.88
CA GLY A 30 -12.55 -4.26 22.86
C GLY A 30 -13.00 -3.47 21.63
N THR A 31 -13.34 -2.18 21.79
CA THR A 31 -13.73 -1.35 20.65
C THR A 31 -12.53 -0.94 19.82
N LEU A 32 -11.41 -0.58 20.45
CA LEU A 32 -10.15 -0.33 19.73
C LEU A 32 -9.74 -1.56 18.91
N SER A 33 -9.73 -2.75 19.53
CA SER A 33 -9.39 -4.00 18.83
C SER A 33 -10.35 -4.27 17.66
N GLN A 34 -11.65 -4.06 17.86
CA GLN A 34 -12.66 -4.22 16.82
C GLN A 34 -12.48 -3.23 15.66
N ASP A 35 -12.20 -1.96 15.95
CA ASP A 35 -11.95 -0.94 14.93
C ASP A 35 -10.71 -1.35 14.08
N MET A 36 -9.62 -1.80 14.72
CA MET A 36 -8.41 -2.26 14.01
C MET A 36 -8.66 -3.51 13.15
N GLU A 37 -9.41 -4.49 13.66
CA GLU A 37 -9.77 -5.72 12.94
C GLU A 37 -10.69 -5.41 11.75
N THR A 38 -11.74 -4.61 11.97
CA THR A 38 -12.66 -4.19 10.90
C THR A 38 -11.92 -3.39 9.82
N GLY A 39 -10.95 -2.56 10.22
CA GLY A 39 -10.09 -1.85 9.29
C GLY A 39 -9.29 -2.81 8.42
N ARG A 40 -8.71 -3.86 9.01
CA ARG A 40 -7.94 -4.87 8.28
C ARG A 40 -8.81 -5.65 7.30
N ASP A 41 -9.97 -6.13 7.74
CA ASP A 41 -10.93 -6.83 6.87
C ASP A 41 -11.38 -5.94 5.71
N ALA A 42 -11.56 -4.64 5.96
CA ALA A 42 -11.90 -3.69 4.92
C ALA A 42 -10.77 -3.52 3.90
N VAL A 43 -9.49 -3.50 4.32
CA VAL A 43 -8.34 -3.52 3.40
C VAL A 43 -8.33 -4.79 2.55
N ASP A 44 -8.49 -5.96 3.17
CA ASP A 44 -8.50 -7.25 2.48
C ASP A 44 -9.64 -7.37 1.43
N LEU A 45 -10.73 -6.62 1.63
CA LEU A 45 -11.86 -6.52 0.71
C LEU A 45 -11.78 -5.34 -0.28
N GLY A 46 -10.68 -4.57 -0.29
CA GLY A 46 -10.51 -3.39 -1.13
C GLY A 46 -11.41 -2.20 -0.77
N ARG A 47 -12.00 -2.19 0.43
CA ARG A 47 -12.89 -1.14 0.94
C ARG A 47 -12.12 -0.06 1.68
N LEU A 48 -11.17 0.57 0.98
CA LEU A 48 -10.19 1.48 1.58
C LEU A 48 -10.81 2.64 2.36
N SER A 49 -11.88 3.26 1.86
CA SER A 49 -12.58 4.35 2.58
C SER A 49 -13.18 3.89 3.93
N VAL A 50 -13.65 2.63 4.01
CA VAL A 50 -14.11 2.05 5.27
C VAL A 50 -12.93 1.83 6.21
N ALA A 51 -11.83 1.26 5.71
CA ALA A 51 -10.61 1.06 6.48
C ALA A 51 -10.06 2.37 7.05
N GLU A 52 -10.03 3.44 6.25
CA GLU A 52 -9.59 4.77 6.67
C GLU A 52 -10.40 5.27 7.89
N GLY A 53 -11.73 5.15 7.81
CA GLY A 53 -12.62 5.53 8.90
C GLY A 53 -12.34 4.75 10.19
N GLN A 54 -12.11 3.44 10.07
CA GLN A 54 -11.83 2.57 11.21
C GLN A 54 -10.47 2.86 11.86
N TYR A 55 -9.41 3.02 11.07
CA TYR A 55 -8.08 3.34 11.63
C TYR A 55 -8.05 4.74 12.26
N ARG A 56 -8.79 5.72 11.73
CA ARG A 56 -8.99 7.01 12.40
C ARG A 56 -9.68 6.86 13.76
N ALA A 57 -10.76 6.07 13.83
CA ALA A 57 -11.48 5.82 15.08
C ALA A 57 -10.60 5.11 16.12
N ALA A 58 -9.86 4.08 15.71
CA ALA A 58 -8.89 3.38 16.54
C ALA A 58 -7.80 4.33 17.07
N GLY A 59 -7.24 5.19 16.22
CA GLY A 59 -6.23 6.17 16.62
C GLY A 59 -6.73 7.18 17.66
N VAL A 60 -7.97 7.67 17.52
CA VAL A 60 -8.61 8.54 18.53
C VAL A 60 -8.73 7.83 19.88
N ARG A 61 -9.14 6.56 19.89
CA ARG A 61 -9.23 5.75 21.12
C ARG A 61 -7.84 5.47 21.72
N ALA A 62 -6.87 5.13 20.89
CA ALA A 62 -5.49 4.89 21.30
C ALA A 62 -4.89 6.13 21.98
N LEU A 63 -5.15 7.32 21.43
CA LEU A 63 -4.76 8.58 22.04
C LEU A 63 -5.43 8.79 23.42
N ALA A 64 -6.72 8.52 23.53
CA ALA A 64 -7.47 8.64 24.79
C ALA A 64 -6.99 7.65 25.87
N ARG A 65 -6.54 6.45 25.45
CA ARG A 65 -5.97 5.42 26.32
C ARG A 65 -4.51 5.69 26.69
N ASP A 66 -3.85 6.66 26.05
CA ASP A 66 -2.41 6.89 26.17
C ASP A 66 -1.58 5.66 25.76
N ASP A 67 -2.07 4.91 24.77
CA ASP A 67 -1.46 3.65 24.32
C ASP A 67 -0.51 3.89 23.15
N VAL A 68 0.78 3.99 23.44
CA VAL A 68 1.84 4.29 22.47
C VAL A 68 1.85 3.30 21.31
N ALA A 69 1.72 2.01 21.58
CA ALA A 69 1.76 0.98 20.54
C ALA A 69 0.55 1.11 19.61
N ALA A 70 -0.66 1.24 20.18
CA ALA A 70 -1.87 1.39 19.38
C ALA A 70 -1.91 2.71 18.58
N ILE A 71 -1.30 3.79 19.07
CA ILE A 71 -1.15 5.04 18.31
C ILE A 71 -0.28 4.80 17.07
N GLY A 72 0.85 4.11 17.24
CA GLY A 72 1.75 3.75 16.14
C GLY A 72 1.04 2.88 15.09
N ASP A 73 0.42 1.78 15.53
CA ASP A 73 -0.25 0.84 14.63
C ASP A 73 -1.41 1.47 13.85
N ALA A 74 -2.27 2.25 14.53
CA ALA A 74 -3.38 2.94 13.87
C ALA A 74 -2.89 4.01 12.89
N GLY A 75 -1.85 4.78 13.27
CA GLY A 75 -1.25 5.79 12.41
C GLY A 75 -0.56 5.20 11.18
N TYR A 76 0.19 4.10 11.34
CA TYR A 76 0.80 3.35 10.25
C TYR A 76 -0.26 2.82 9.28
N ASN A 77 -1.25 2.09 9.78
CA ASN A 77 -2.29 1.50 8.93
C ASN A 77 -3.12 2.57 8.21
N LEU A 78 -3.43 3.68 8.88
CA LEU A 78 -4.10 4.82 8.25
C LEU A 78 -3.27 5.41 7.10
N ALA A 79 -1.97 5.59 7.31
CA ALA A 79 -1.09 6.13 6.27
C ALA A 79 -0.93 5.17 5.08
N VAL A 80 -0.89 3.85 5.32
CA VAL A 80 -0.91 2.82 4.26
C VAL A 80 -2.18 2.94 3.43
N VAL A 81 -3.36 2.96 4.07
CA VAL A 81 -4.64 3.08 3.37
C VAL A 81 -4.72 4.36 2.55
N GLN A 82 -4.30 5.50 3.10
CA GLN A 82 -4.26 6.76 2.36
C GLN A 82 -3.32 6.70 1.16
N LEU A 83 -2.19 6.02 1.31
CA LEU A 83 -1.27 5.79 0.21
C LEU A 83 -1.93 4.89 -0.86
N ASP A 84 -2.62 3.82 -0.49
CA ASP A 84 -3.33 2.94 -1.42
C ASP A 84 -4.48 3.64 -2.15
N GLU A 85 -5.17 4.59 -1.50
CA GLU A 85 -6.14 5.49 -2.14
C GLU A 85 -5.50 6.56 -3.04
N ASN A 86 -4.18 6.50 -3.26
CA ASN A 86 -3.41 7.48 -4.02
C ASN A 86 -3.49 8.91 -3.46
N ARG A 87 -3.51 9.04 -2.13
CA ARG A 87 -3.47 10.30 -1.38
C ARG A 87 -2.14 10.45 -0.62
N PRO A 88 -1.00 10.56 -1.33
CA PRO A 88 0.32 10.58 -0.69
C PRO A 88 0.52 11.78 0.24
N GLN A 89 -0.12 12.93 -0.03
CA GLN A 89 -0.02 14.09 0.86
C GLN A 89 -0.68 13.82 2.22
N ASP A 90 -1.85 13.18 2.21
CA ASP A 90 -2.58 12.83 3.44
C ASP A 90 -1.80 11.79 4.25
N ALA A 91 -1.19 10.80 3.58
CA ALA A 91 -0.30 9.84 4.22
C ALA A 91 0.87 10.54 4.93
N LEU A 92 1.53 11.52 4.29
CA LEU A 92 2.61 12.29 4.93
C LEU A 92 2.11 13.10 6.14
N THR A 93 0.92 13.70 6.05
CA THR A 93 0.32 14.41 7.19
C THR A 93 0.01 13.47 8.35
N THR A 94 -0.52 12.28 8.07
CA THR A 94 -0.79 11.25 9.08
C THR A 94 0.50 10.77 9.74
N ILE A 95 1.55 10.51 8.97
CA ILE A 95 2.86 10.08 9.49
C ILE A 95 3.45 11.15 10.41
N ALA A 96 3.44 12.42 9.99
CA ALA A 96 3.92 13.53 10.79
C ALA A 96 3.14 13.67 12.11
N SER A 97 1.81 13.56 12.05
CA SER A 97 0.94 13.67 13.21
C SER A 97 1.15 12.49 14.18
N THR A 98 1.31 11.28 13.66
CA THR A 98 1.59 10.07 14.45
C THR A 98 2.92 10.20 15.19
N ARG A 99 3.98 10.61 14.50
CA ARG A 99 5.30 10.85 15.12
C ARG A 99 5.26 11.94 16.19
N ALA A 100 4.51 13.02 15.96
CA ALA A 100 4.34 14.07 16.96
C ALA A 100 3.65 13.53 18.23
N ALA A 101 2.59 12.72 18.08
CA ALA A 101 1.90 12.09 19.19
C ALA A 101 2.81 11.13 19.99
N LEU A 102 3.62 10.31 19.30
CA LEU A 102 4.57 9.39 19.91
C LEU A 102 5.71 10.13 20.64
N SER A 103 6.20 11.23 20.06
CA SER A 103 7.27 12.06 20.64
C SER A 103 6.83 12.71 21.96
N VAL A 104 5.59 13.21 22.04
CA VAL A 104 5.02 13.74 23.30
C VAL A 104 5.01 12.67 24.41
N ARG A 105 4.93 11.38 24.03
CA ARG A 105 4.94 10.23 24.93
C ARG A 105 6.34 9.66 25.19
N GLY A 106 7.39 10.40 24.83
CA GLY A 106 8.78 10.02 25.09
C GLY A 106 9.30 8.83 24.27
N THR A 107 8.58 8.44 23.22
CA THR A 107 8.99 7.36 22.31
C THR A 107 9.75 7.96 21.12
N GLN A 108 10.84 7.32 20.70
CA GLN A 108 11.57 7.75 19.52
C GLN A 108 10.69 7.58 18.26
N SER A 109 10.73 8.58 17.38
CA SER A 109 9.97 8.63 16.13
C SER A 109 10.50 7.71 15.01
N ASP A 110 11.51 6.90 15.34
CA ASP A 110 12.30 6.08 14.42
C ASP A 110 11.57 4.75 14.13
N ASP A 111 10.37 4.86 13.57
CA ASP A 111 9.55 3.73 13.13
C ASP A 111 9.83 3.45 11.66
N THR A 112 10.49 2.31 11.40
CA THR A 112 10.89 1.89 10.06
C THR A 112 9.70 1.54 9.15
N GLY A 113 8.55 1.18 9.73
CA GLY A 113 7.31 0.99 8.98
C GLY A 113 6.76 2.34 8.50
N LEU A 114 6.71 3.35 9.37
CA LEU A 114 6.36 4.72 8.96
C LEU A 114 7.34 5.29 7.92
N ASP A 115 8.63 4.97 8.03
CA ASP A 115 9.64 5.36 7.02
C ASP A 115 9.37 4.72 5.65
N LEU A 116 8.90 3.47 5.61
CA LEU A 116 8.56 2.80 4.35
C LEU A 116 7.37 3.48 3.68
N VAL A 117 6.31 3.77 4.43
CA VAL A 117 5.12 4.45 3.90
C VAL A 117 5.46 5.87 3.45
N GLN A 118 6.28 6.58 4.24
CA GLN A 118 6.76 7.91 3.87
C GLN A 118 7.57 7.87 2.57
N ALA A 119 8.46 6.89 2.40
CA ALA A 119 9.22 6.74 1.17
C ALA A 119 8.29 6.54 -0.04
N GLY A 120 7.25 5.71 0.11
CA GLY A 120 6.27 5.46 -0.93
C GLY A 120 5.45 6.72 -1.28
N ALA A 121 5.03 7.49 -0.26
CA ALA A 121 4.31 8.73 -0.46
C ALA A 121 5.17 9.82 -1.14
N LEU A 122 6.42 9.99 -0.68
CA LEU A 122 7.38 10.92 -1.29
C LEU A 122 7.72 10.56 -2.74
N TYR A 123 7.85 9.26 -3.04
CA TYR A 123 8.06 8.79 -4.40
C TYR A 123 6.90 9.18 -5.33
N ARG A 124 5.65 8.99 -4.90
CA ARG A 124 4.47 9.39 -5.69
C ARG A 124 4.35 10.91 -5.90
N LEU A 125 5.03 11.70 -5.07
CA LEU A 125 5.09 13.16 -5.17
C LEU A 125 6.32 13.65 -5.93
N ASP A 126 7.06 12.75 -6.59
CA ASP A 126 8.32 13.02 -7.29
C ASP A 126 9.42 13.64 -6.41
N ARG A 127 9.32 13.50 -5.08
CA ARG A 127 10.31 13.97 -4.10
C ARG A 127 11.40 12.94 -3.89
N PHE A 128 12.09 12.58 -4.97
CA PHE A 128 12.92 11.37 -5.03
C PHE A 128 14.09 11.33 -4.04
N ASP A 129 14.74 12.46 -3.74
CA ASP A 129 15.84 12.48 -2.77
C ASP A 129 15.36 12.22 -1.35
N GLU A 130 14.22 12.80 -0.97
CA GLU A 130 13.60 12.56 0.33
C GLU A 130 13.06 11.14 0.43
N ALA A 131 12.46 10.63 -0.66
CA ALA A 131 12.02 9.25 -0.76
C ALA A 131 13.19 8.27 -0.57
N ALA A 132 14.34 8.54 -1.19
CA ALA A 132 15.54 7.71 -1.06
C ALA A 132 16.07 7.67 0.38
N ASN A 133 16.08 8.82 1.07
CA ASN A 133 16.46 8.90 2.48
C ASN A 133 15.51 8.08 3.35
N SER A 134 14.20 8.21 3.12
CA SER A 134 13.18 7.47 3.87
C SER A 134 13.26 5.96 3.61
N ALA A 135 13.50 5.53 2.37
CA ALA A 135 13.69 4.13 2.03
C ALA A 135 14.96 3.55 2.68
N THR A 136 16.04 4.36 2.78
CA THR A 136 17.27 3.97 3.48
C THR A 136 17.02 3.76 4.98
N SER A 137 16.20 4.61 5.62
CA SER A 137 15.80 4.42 7.01
C SER A 137 14.95 3.15 7.18
N ALA A 138 13.96 2.95 6.31
CA ALA A 138 13.10 1.77 6.32
C ALA A 138 13.89 0.46 6.16
N ALA A 139 14.95 0.45 5.34
CA ALA A 139 15.82 -0.71 5.14
C ALA A 139 16.61 -1.14 6.38
N ARG A 140 16.57 -0.38 7.48
CA ARG A 140 17.16 -0.74 8.79
C ARG A 140 16.21 -1.56 9.67
N ALA A 141 15.00 -1.87 9.19
CA ALA A 141 14.03 -2.66 9.92
C ALA A 141 14.57 -4.05 10.30
N SER A 142 14.07 -4.59 11.41
CA SER A 142 14.30 -5.99 11.78
C SER A 142 13.36 -6.94 11.04
N ASP A 143 12.19 -6.46 10.61
CA ASP A 143 11.23 -7.25 9.82
C ASP A 143 11.72 -7.40 8.37
N PRO A 144 12.00 -8.65 7.92
CA PRO A 144 12.43 -8.90 6.54
C PRO A 144 11.45 -8.38 5.48
N ALA A 145 10.15 -8.34 5.77
CA ALA A 145 9.15 -7.83 4.83
C ALA A 145 9.29 -6.31 4.61
N ILE A 146 9.59 -5.55 5.67
CA ILE A 146 9.86 -4.11 5.56
C ILE A 146 11.17 -3.88 4.82
N VAL A 147 12.21 -4.65 5.14
CA VAL A 147 13.51 -4.55 4.45
C VAL A 147 13.34 -4.81 2.95
N GLU A 148 12.65 -5.88 2.56
CA GLU A 148 12.45 -6.22 1.16
C GLU A 148 11.69 -5.12 0.40
N LYS A 149 10.58 -4.62 0.96
CA LYS A 149 9.83 -3.52 0.33
C LYS A 149 10.63 -2.23 0.27
N ALA A 150 11.46 -1.95 1.27
CA ALA A 150 12.39 -0.82 1.23
C ALA A 150 13.45 -0.98 0.13
N GLN A 151 13.93 -2.20 -0.13
CA GLN A 151 14.87 -2.49 -1.23
C GLN A 151 14.19 -2.31 -2.59
N LEU A 152 13.01 -2.89 -2.80
CA LEU A 152 12.23 -2.67 -4.02
C LEU A 152 12.05 -1.16 -4.29
N LEU A 153 11.57 -0.42 -3.29
CA LEU A 153 11.30 1.00 -3.44
C LEU A 153 12.58 1.80 -3.69
N SER A 154 13.69 1.45 -3.02
CA SER A 154 15.01 2.03 -3.29
C SER A 154 15.43 1.83 -4.75
N GLY A 155 15.21 0.65 -5.32
CA GLY A 155 15.51 0.36 -6.72
C GLY A 155 14.62 1.14 -7.70
N ILE A 156 13.33 1.26 -7.41
CA ILE A 156 12.39 2.08 -8.21
C ILE A 156 12.80 3.56 -8.18
N ILE A 157 13.11 4.10 -7.00
CA ILE A 157 13.58 5.48 -6.83
C ILE A 157 14.91 5.70 -7.56
N ALA A 158 15.83 4.73 -7.46
CA ALA A 158 17.13 4.79 -8.13
C ALA A 158 16.98 4.82 -9.65
N ASP A 159 16.12 3.97 -10.24
CA ASP A 159 15.80 3.98 -11.67
C ASP A 159 15.19 5.32 -12.11
N ALA A 160 14.27 5.89 -11.30
CA ALA A 160 13.69 7.21 -11.57
C ALA A 160 14.72 8.35 -11.55
N ARG A 161 15.73 8.26 -10.67
CA ARG A 161 16.82 9.25 -10.54
C ARG A 161 17.98 9.01 -11.52
N GLY A 162 18.01 7.88 -12.22
CA GLY A 162 19.18 7.44 -12.99
C GLY A 162 20.39 7.05 -12.12
N ASP A 163 20.16 6.76 -10.82
CA ASP A 163 21.19 6.32 -9.88
C ASP A 163 21.53 4.83 -10.08
N ARG A 164 22.41 4.56 -11.06
CA ARG A 164 22.85 3.19 -11.38
C ARG A 164 23.52 2.49 -10.22
N GLY A 165 24.30 3.21 -9.42
CA GLY A 165 25.05 2.61 -8.31
C GLY A 165 24.13 2.06 -7.22
N THR A 166 23.03 2.75 -6.92
CA THR A 166 22.01 2.22 -6.00
C THR A 166 21.21 1.09 -6.65
N LEU A 167 20.82 1.22 -7.92
CA LEU A 167 20.09 0.18 -8.63
C LEU A 167 20.87 -1.15 -8.69
N ASP A 168 22.19 -1.09 -8.90
CA ASP A 168 23.08 -2.26 -8.87
C ASP A 168 23.13 -2.93 -7.50
N LYS A 169 23.21 -2.14 -6.41
CA LYS A 169 23.21 -2.67 -5.04
C LYS A 169 21.89 -3.38 -4.72
N VAL A 170 20.77 -2.78 -5.11
CA VAL A 170 19.43 -3.37 -4.90
C VAL A 170 19.30 -4.66 -5.73
N ALA A 171 19.75 -4.67 -6.98
CA ALA A 171 19.77 -5.89 -7.77
C ALA A 171 20.64 -6.98 -7.13
N ALA A 172 21.83 -6.64 -6.64
CA ALA A 172 22.70 -7.58 -5.93
C ALA A 172 22.02 -8.15 -4.67
N TYR A 173 21.30 -7.33 -3.90
CA TYR A 173 20.48 -7.82 -2.78
C TYR A 173 19.47 -8.88 -3.24
N PHE A 174 18.70 -8.60 -4.29
CA PHE A 174 17.68 -9.53 -4.79
C PHE A 174 18.27 -10.83 -5.37
N THR A 175 19.50 -10.82 -5.91
CA THR A 175 20.17 -12.05 -6.38
C THR A 175 20.52 -13.03 -5.26
N GLN A 176 20.58 -12.56 -4.00
CA GLN A 176 20.88 -13.40 -2.84
C GLN A 176 19.64 -14.10 -2.28
N LEU A 177 18.44 -13.75 -2.76
CA LEU A 177 17.22 -14.40 -2.30
C LEU A 177 17.20 -15.89 -2.66
N PRO A 178 16.78 -16.77 -1.74
CA PRO A 178 16.58 -18.17 -2.07
C PRO A 178 15.44 -18.29 -3.09
N LYS A 179 15.52 -19.29 -3.97
CA LYS A 179 14.45 -19.58 -4.94
C LYS A 179 13.12 -19.98 -4.28
N THR A 180 13.15 -20.29 -2.99
CA THR A 180 11.98 -20.60 -2.15
C THR A 180 11.45 -19.38 -1.40
N ALA A 181 11.95 -18.17 -1.70
CA ALA A 181 11.42 -16.92 -1.15
C ALA A 181 9.94 -16.75 -1.50
N ALA A 182 9.27 -15.83 -0.79
CA ALA A 182 7.91 -15.45 -1.11
C ALA A 182 7.79 -15.04 -2.58
N TRP A 183 6.69 -15.43 -3.22
CA TRP A 183 6.47 -15.17 -4.65
C TRP A 183 6.59 -13.66 -4.98
N SER A 184 6.13 -12.79 -4.06
CA SER A 184 6.17 -11.34 -4.23
C SER A 184 7.60 -10.82 -4.30
N TRP A 185 8.49 -11.33 -3.45
CA TRP A 185 9.91 -10.98 -3.46
C TRP A 185 10.61 -11.43 -4.74
N LEU A 186 10.21 -12.57 -5.31
CA LEU A 186 10.73 -13.05 -6.59
C LEU A 186 10.24 -12.16 -7.75
N ALA A 187 8.98 -11.70 -7.72
CA ALA A 187 8.47 -10.75 -8.71
C ALA A 187 9.16 -9.38 -8.60
N ASP A 188 9.45 -8.93 -7.38
CA ASP A 188 10.18 -7.69 -7.09
C ASP A 188 11.63 -7.79 -7.59
N ALA A 189 12.30 -8.94 -7.36
CA ALA A 189 13.62 -9.24 -7.93
C ALA A 189 13.64 -9.19 -9.47
N GLN A 190 12.63 -9.75 -10.13
CA GLN A 190 12.49 -9.73 -11.59
C GLN A 190 12.30 -8.30 -12.11
N GLU A 191 11.45 -7.50 -11.46
CA GLU A 191 11.27 -6.09 -11.84
C GLU A 191 12.58 -5.30 -11.72
N ILE A 192 13.31 -5.43 -10.60
CA ILE A 192 14.59 -4.75 -10.40
C ILE A 192 15.63 -5.21 -11.43
N THR A 193 15.68 -6.50 -11.74
CA THR A 193 16.58 -7.03 -12.77
C THR A 193 16.29 -6.43 -14.14
N ALA A 194 15.01 -6.36 -14.53
CA ALA A 194 14.59 -5.73 -15.77
C ALA A 194 14.96 -4.24 -15.81
N ARG A 195 14.72 -3.50 -14.72
CA ARG A 195 15.08 -2.07 -14.64
C ARG A 195 16.58 -1.85 -14.79
N ARG A 196 17.40 -2.64 -14.09
CA ARG A 196 18.86 -2.58 -14.19
C ARG A 196 19.35 -2.86 -15.62
N LEU A 197 18.85 -3.93 -16.25
CA LEU A 197 19.20 -4.26 -17.64
C LEU A 197 18.91 -3.10 -18.59
N LEU A 198 17.76 -2.42 -18.44
CA LEU A 198 17.41 -1.25 -19.26
C LEU A 198 18.29 -0.03 -18.96
N ALA A 199 18.70 0.16 -17.71
CA ALA A 199 19.59 1.26 -17.31
C ALA A 199 21.02 1.08 -17.82
N ASP A 200 21.48 -0.17 -17.91
CA ASP A 200 22.83 -0.55 -18.36
C ASP A 200 22.96 -0.67 -19.90
N GLY A 201 21.85 -0.55 -20.64
CA GLY A 201 21.84 -0.83 -22.07
C GLY A 201 22.06 -2.31 -22.40
N GLY A 202 21.68 -3.20 -21.49
CA GLY A 202 21.73 -4.65 -21.68
C GLY A 202 20.67 -5.16 -22.66
N SER A 203 20.43 -6.48 -22.62
CA SER A 203 19.43 -7.12 -23.50
C SER A 203 18.01 -6.61 -23.17
N ALA A 204 17.47 -5.73 -24.02
CA ALA A 204 16.10 -5.25 -23.93
C ALA A 204 15.08 -6.41 -24.01
N GLN A 205 15.39 -7.46 -24.77
CA GLN A 205 14.55 -8.65 -24.85
C GLN A 205 14.49 -9.43 -23.53
N THR A 206 15.63 -9.53 -22.82
CA THR A 206 15.68 -10.19 -21.51
C THR A 206 14.94 -9.35 -20.46
N ALA A 207 15.15 -8.03 -20.45
CA ALA A 207 14.42 -7.13 -19.57
C ALA A 207 12.89 -7.20 -19.80
N TYR A 208 12.45 -7.32 -21.05
CA TYR A 208 11.05 -7.52 -21.39
C TYR A 208 10.51 -8.83 -20.79
N GLN A 209 11.24 -9.94 -20.93
CA GLN A 209 10.84 -11.24 -20.38
C GLN A 209 10.74 -11.22 -18.86
N ASP A 210 11.74 -10.65 -18.18
CA ASP A 210 11.75 -10.54 -16.72
C ASP A 210 10.58 -9.67 -16.22
N ALA A 211 10.36 -8.51 -16.84
CA ALA A 211 9.24 -7.64 -16.49
C ALA A 211 7.89 -8.32 -16.71
N MET A 212 7.71 -9.07 -17.80
CA MET A 212 6.46 -9.79 -18.08
C MET A 212 6.22 -10.97 -17.13
N GLN A 213 7.28 -11.62 -16.62
CA GLN A 213 7.14 -12.63 -15.56
C GLN A 213 6.64 -12.00 -14.26
N ALA A 214 7.19 -10.86 -13.86
CA ALA A 214 6.72 -10.12 -12.69
C ALA A 214 5.24 -9.68 -12.85
N VAL A 215 4.86 -9.21 -14.05
CA VAL A 215 3.47 -8.86 -14.39
C VAL A 215 2.54 -10.07 -14.23
N ALA A 216 2.92 -11.24 -14.75
CA ALA A 216 2.09 -12.44 -14.68
C ALA A 216 1.90 -12.93 -13.23
N ALA A 217 2.96 -12.88 -12.42
CA ALA A 217 2.88 -13.22 -11.00
C ALA A 217 1.90 -12.28 -10.26
N ARG A 218 2.04 -10.97 -10.46
CA ARG A 218 1.18 -9.96 -9.82
C ARG A 218 -0.26 -10.03 -10.28
N GLN A 219 -0.51 -10.33 -11.54
CA GLN A 219 -1.86 -10.58 -12.04
C GLN A 219 -2.51 -11.79 -11.34
N THR A 220 -1.75 -12.88 -11.15
CA THR A 220 -2.25 -14.10 -10.48
C THR A 220 -2.61 -13.84 -9.02
N HIS A 221 -1.85 -12.96 -8.37
CA HIS A 221 -2.01 -12.61 -6.96
C HIS A 221 -2.78 -11.31 -6.71
N VAL A 222 -3.43 -10.73 -7.73
CA VAL A 222 -4.34 -9.57 -7.59
C VAL A 222 -3.62 -8.26 -7.17
N GLU A 223 -2.33 -8.13 -7.48
CA GLU A 223 -1.53 -6.92 -7.20
C GLU A 223 -1.58 -5.94 -8.39
N TYR A 224 -2.74 -5.34 -8.64
CA TYR A 224 -3.00 -4.60 -9.88
C TYR A 224 -2.14 -3.34 -10.07
N ARG A 225 -1.87 -2.58 -9.00
CA ARG A 225 -1.01 -1.40 -9.04
C ARG A 225 0.44 -1.76 -9.42
N ASP A 226 0.95 -2.82 -8.81
CA ASP A 226 2.30 -3.32 -9.08
C ASP A 226 2.39 -4.01 -10.44
N MET A 227 1.31 -4.65 -10.90
CA MET A 227 1.18 -5.18 -12.26
C MET A 227 1.27 -4.04 -13.29
N ALA A 228 0.56 -2.94 -13.07
CA ALA A 228 0.59 -1.75 -13.94
C ALA A 228 2.02 -1.18 -14.04
N ARG A 229 2.72 -1.08 -12.90
CA ARG A 229 4.13 -0.69 -12.86
C ARG A 229 5.00 -1.65 -13.67
N GLY A 230 4.85 -2.97 -13.52
CA GLY A 230 5.58 -3.97 -14.30
C GLY A 230 5.34 -3.85 -15.82
N LEU A 231 4.09 -3.59 -16.24
CA LEU A 231 3.74 -3.35 -17.64
C LEU A 231 4.47 -2.13 -18.22
N SER A 232 4.66 -1.06 -17.44
CA SER A 232 5.43 0.10 -17.87
C SER A 232 6.92 -0.20 -18.11
N VAL A 233 7.51 -1.11 -17.30
CA VAL A 233 8.90 -1.58 -17.48
C VAL A 233 9.00 -2.44 -18.73
N ALA A 234 8.06 -3.35 -18.94
CA ALA A 234 7.99 -4.17 -20.16
C ALA A 234 7.80 -3.30 -21.42
N ALA A 235 7.00 -2.23 -21.33
CA ALA A 235 6.81 -1.28 -22.42
C ALA A 235 8.11 -0.55 -22.78
N ARG A 236 8.86 -0.08 -21.76
CA ARG A 236 10.19 0.54 -21.94
C ARG A 236 11.15 -0.43 -22.63
N ALA A 237 11.15 -1.70 -22.21
CA ALA A 237 11.96 -2.76 -22.81
C ALA A 237 11.60 -3.02 -24.28
N ALA A 238 10.31 -3.16 -24.60
CA ALA A 238 9.84 -3.33 -25.97
C ALA A 238 10.23 -2.14 -26.87
N GLY A 239 10.16 -0.91 -26.32
CA GLY A 239 10.59 0.30 -27.02
C GLY A 239 12.10 0.31 -27.32
N GLN A 240 12.94 -0.04 -26.35
CA GLN A 240 14.39 -0.16 -26.55
C GLN A 240 14.77 -1.30 -27.52
N ALA A 241 13.95 -2.35 -27.60
CA ALA A 241 14.08 -3.41 -28.60
C ALA A 241 13.59 -3.00 -30.01
N GLY A 242 13.13 -1.76 -30.20
CA GLY A 242 12.64 -1.25 -31.48
C GLY A 242 11.18 -1.60 -31.80
N ASN A 243 10.45 -2.23 -30.88
CA ASN A 243 9.05 -2.62 -31.08
C ASN A 243 8.09 -1.56 -30.54
N ALA A 244 7.97 -0.44 -31.26
CA ALA A 244 7.13 0.69 -30.87
C ALA A 244 5.64 0.33 -30.68
N SER A 245 5.11 -0.55 -31.53
CA SER A 245 3.70 -0.99 -31.44
C SER A 245 3.40 -1.75 -30.15
N GLN A 246 4.30 -2.65 -29.75
CA GLN A 246 4.19 -3.41 -28.52
C GLN A 246 4.38 -2.52 -27.29
N ALA A 247 5.34 -1.59 -27.34
CA ALA A 247 5.55 -0.61 -26.28
C ALA A 247 4.28 0.21 -26.03
N ALA A 248 3.67 0.75 -27.09
CA ALA A 248 2.45 1.54 -26.98
C ALA A 248 1.28 0.73 -26.39
N ALA A 249 1.09 -0.51 -26.83
CA ALA A 249 0.04 -1.38 -26.30
C ALA A 249 0.24 -1.69 -24.80
N LEU A 250 1.48 -1.92 -24.36
CA LEU A 250 1.79 -2.18 -22.96
C LEU A 250 1.62 -0.93 -22.09
N TYR A 251 2.04 0.24 -22.56
CA TYR A 251 1.79 1.50 -21.86
C TYR A 251 0.30 1.81 -21.73
N LEU A 252 -0.50 1.52 -22.76
CA LEU A 252 -1.96 1.70 -22.69
C LEU A 252 -2.58 0.77 -21.64
N ARG A 253 -2.16 -0.49 -21.57
CA ARG A 253 -2.61 -1.44 -20.54
C ARG A 253 -2.19 -1.00 -19.14
N ALA A 254 -0.94 -0.56 -18.98
CA ALA A 254 -0.44 -0.02 -17.72
C ALA A 254 -1.29 1.19 -17.29
N SER A 255 -1.60 2.10 -18.22
CA SER A 255 -2.43 3.28 -17.98
C SER A 255 -3.84 2.93 -17.51
N GLN A 256 -4.47 1.95 -18.17
CA GLN A 256 -5.81 1.48 -17.79
C GLN A 256 -5.83 0.88 -16.39
N SER A 257 -4.88 -0.01 -16.07
CA SER A 257 -4.77 -0.58 -14.73
C SER A 257 -4.53 0.50 -13.68
N ALA A 258 -3.56 1.41 -13.90
CA ALA A 258 -3.28 2.50 -12.96
C ALA A 258 -4.50 3.40 -12.73
N GLN A 259 -5.27 3.72 -13.77
CA GLN A 259 -6.47 4.54 -13.59
C GLN A 259 -7.51 3.84 -12.72
N LYS A 260 -7.73 2.53 -12.91
CA LYS A 260 -8.69 1.76 -12.11
C LYS A 260 -8.25 1.63 -10.65
N GLU A 261 -6.95 1.66 -10.41
CA GLU A 261 -6.34 1.71 -9.07
C GLU A 261 -6.22 3.14 -8.49
N GLY A 262 -6.77 4.16 -9.16
CA GLY A 262 -6.74 5.54 -8.69
C GLY A 262 -5.39 6.28 -8.89
N ASP A 263 -4.39 5.64 -9.48
CA ASP A 263 -3.10 6.24 -9.83
C ASP A 263 -3.19 7.05 -11.14
N THR A 264 -3.87 8.19 -11.07
CA THR A 264 -4.12 9.05 -12.22
C THR A 264 -2.85 9.63 -12.82
N GLN A 265 -1.82 9.88 -11.99
CA GLN A 265 -0.55 10.45 -12.43
C GLN A 265 0.19 9.48 -13.36
N ASN A 266 0.43 8.24 -12.92
CA ASN A 266 1.07 7.25 -13.78
C ASN A 266 0.18 6.86 -14.96
N ALA A 267 -1.15 6.79 -14.74
CA ALA A 267 -2.08 6.55 -15.82
C ALA A 267 -1.91 7.58 -16.95
N ASP A 268 -1.86 8.87 -16.63
CA ASP A 268 -1.70 9.94 -17.62
C ASP A 268 -0.31 9.91 -18.28
N ALA A 269 0.74 9.68 -17.50
CA ALA A 269 2.10 9.58 -18.02
C ALA A 269 2.24 8.43 -19.04
N TRP A 270 1.74 7.24 -18.71
CA TRP A 270 1.81 6.07 -19.59
C TRP A 270 0.88 6.21 -20.79
N ARG A 271 -0.28 6.87 -20.66
CA ARG A 271 -1.16 7.15 -21.80
C ARG A 271 -0.46 8.01 -22.86
N LYS A 272 0.26 9.05 -22.42
CA LYS A 272 1.07 9.91 -23.31
C LYS A 272 2.16 9.09 -24.01
N LEU A 273 2.84 8.20 -23.29
CA LEU A 273 3.85 7.29 -23.87
C LEU A 273 3.25 6.29 -24.86
N ALA A 274 1.98 5.91 -24.70
CA ALA A 274 1.24 5.11 -25.66
C ALA A 274 0.83 5.86 -26.94
N GLY A 275 1.03 7.19 -26.99
CA GLY A 275 0.69 8.01 -28.16
C GLY A 275 -0.81 8.32 -28.29
N THR A 276 -1.58 8.23 -27.21
CA THR A 276 -3.01 8.56 -27.20
C THR A 276 -3.34 9.53 -26.07
N LEU A 277 -4.34 10.39 -26.30
CA LEU A 277 -4.94 11.23 -25.25
C LEU A 277 -6.24 10.61 -24.71
N ASN A 278 -6.83 9.69 -25.48
CA ASN A 278 -8.07 9.02 -25.12
C ASN A 278 -7.77 7.64 -24.54
N MET A 279 -8.49 7.29 -23.49
CA MET A 279 -8.45 5.95 -22.92
C MET A 279 -9.80 5.27 -23.17
N PRO A 280 -9.83 4.24 -24.03
CA PRO A 280 -11.02 3.42 -24.17
C PRO A 280 -11.31 2.74 -22.84
N ASP A 281 -12.50 2.99 -22.28
CA ASP A 281 -13.05 2.24 -21.17
C ASP A 281 -14.26 1.45 -21.68
N PRO A 282 -14.12 0.14 -21.95
CA PRO A 282 -15.22 -0.68 -22.45
C PRO A 282 -16.35 -0.84 -21.43
N PHE A 283 -16.14 -0.43 -20.18
CA PHE A 283 -17.12 -0.47 -19.10
C PHE A 283 -17.61 0.93 -18.70
N ALA A 284 -17.20 1.99 -19.41
CA ALA A 284 -17.80 3.29 -19.21
C ALA A 284 -19.31 3.19 -19.45
N SER A 285 -20.09 3.73 -18.51
CA SER A 285 -21.52 3.90 -18.77
C SER A 285 -21.67 4.76 -20.03
N PRO A 286 -22.51 4.37 -21.01
CA PRO A 286 -22.82 5.25 -22.12
C PRO A 286 -23.27 6.57 -21.52
N ALA A 287 -22.59 7.66 -21.89
CA ALA A 287 -22.97 8.98 -21.42
C ALA A 287 -24.47 9.15 -21.71
N ASN A 288 -25.25 9.55 -20.70
CA ASN A 288 -26.62 9.99 -20.94
C ASN A 288 -26.54 11.23 -21.83
N ASP A 289 -26.59 11.03 -23.15
CA ASP A 289 -26.67 12.06 -24.18
C ASP A 289 -27.93 12.89 -23.94
N SER A 290 -27.80 13.90 -23.09
CA SER A 290 -28.85 14.87 -22.80
C SER A 290 -28.75 16.10 -23.71
N THR A 291 -28.11 15.98 -24.88
CA THR A 291 -27.96 17.09 -25.85
C THR A 291 -28.52 16.83 -27.25
N THR A 292 -29.28 15.76 -27.48
CA THR A 292 -30.09 15.61 -28.71
C THR A 292 -31.53 15.24 -28.41
N GLN A 293 -32.22 16.07 -27.63
CA GLN A 293 -33.67 16.16 -27.75
C GLN A 293 -33.97 17.15 -28.89
N PRO A 294 -34.53 16.71 -30.03
CA PRO A 294 -34.97 17.66 -31.05
C PRO A 294 -36.08 18.51 -30.45
N ARG A 295 -35.81 19.82 -30.34
CA ARG A 295 -36.80 20.83 -29.97
C ARG A 295 -37.96 20.71 -30.97
N ALA A 296 -39.07 20.12 -30.53
CA ALA A 296 -40.28 20.02 -31.32
C ALA A 296 -40.66 21.44 -31.77
N ALA A 297 -40.65 21.66 -33.09
CA ALA A 297 -41.15 22.87 -33.70
C ALA A 297 -42.65 22.97 -33.36
N ALA A 298 -43.02 23.93 -32.51
CA ALA A 298 -44.40 24.35 -32.35
C ALA A 298 -44.82 25.12 -33.61
N THR A 299 -45.30 24.42 -34.63
CA THR A 299 -46.03 25.03 -35.73
C THR A 299 -47.47 25.29 -35.30
N ALA A 300 -47.78 26.57 -35.16
CA ALA A 300 -49.12 27.09 -35.04
C ALA A 300 -49.96 26.69 -36.26
N THR A 301 -51.08 25.99 -36.04
CA THR A 301 -52.22 26.03 -36.95
C THR A 301 -53.49 25.73 -36.17
N GLY A 302 -54.40 26.69 -36.09
CA GLY A 302 -55.65 26.54 -35.35
C GLY A 302 -56.57 27.74 -35.48
N ALA A 303 -56.78 28.21 -36.72
CA ALA A 303 -57.94 29.02 -37.03
C ALA A 303 -59.02 28.09 -37.61
N VAL A 304 -60.11 27.90 -36.87
CA VAL A 304 -61.40 27.49 -37.43
C VAL A 304 -62.49 28.32 -36.77
N THR A 305 -63.21 29.05 -37.62
CA THR A 305 -64.36 29.90 -37.35
C THR A 305 -65.66 29.10 -37.52
N GLN A 306 -66.76 29.65 -36.98
CA GLN A 306 -68.19 29.33 -37.16
C GLN A 306 -68.76 28.41 -36.06
N LYS A 307 -69.88 28.72 -35.39
CA LYS A 307 -70.99 29.64 -35.68
C LYS A 307 -71.66 30.08 -34.38
#